data_AF-W4RV50-F1
#
_entry.id   AF-W4RV50-F1
#
_cell.length_a   1.000
_cell.length_b   1.000
_cell.length_c   1.000
_cell.angle_alpha   90.00
_cell.angle_beta   90.00
_cell.angle_gamma   90.00
#
_symmetry.space_group_name_H-M   'P 1'
#
loop_
_entity.id
_entity.type
_entity.pdbx_description
1 polymer ?
#
loop_
_entity_poly.entity_id
_entity_poly.type
_entity_poly.pdbx_seq_one_letter_code
_entity_poly.pdbx_strand_id
1 'polypeptide(L)'
;MYNLLSESSTFAVVTVLEKDRSEENGEGYIIVAPPNADVSKKYWEEEKSKIYIKETMVWNLIENGKTYVVTYETKRNGVSILKEIENADK
;
A
#
# COMPACT_ATOMS: atom_id res chain seq x y z
N MET A 1 2.53 34.00 -0.77
CA MET A 1 1.39 33.08 -0.61
C MET A 1 1.90 31.68 -0.91
N TYR A 2 2.25 30.89 0.10
CA TYR A 2 2.82 29.56 -0.10
C TYR A 2 1.68 28.55 -0.25
N ASN A 3 1.44 28.08 -1.47
CA ASN A 3 0.61 26.90 -1.71
C ASN A 3 1.42 25.66 -1.28
N LEU A 4 1.37 25.32 0.01
CA LEU A 4 1.82 24.01 0.49
C LEU A 4 0.76 22.97 0.08
N LEU A 5 0.92 22.43 -1.11
CA LEU A 5 0.30 21.18 -1.52
C LEU A 5 0.94 20.07 -0.65
N SER A 6 0.40 19.80 0.54
CA SER A 6 0.93 18.74 1.40
C SER A 6 0.51 17.37 0.86
N GLU A 7 1.27 16.85 -0.09
CA GLU A 7 1.35 15.42 -0.37
C GLU A 7 2.31 14.83 0.67
N SER A 8 1.84 13.92 1.52
CA SER A 8 2.70 13.22 2.46
C SER A 8 3.22 11.96 1.80
N SER A 9 4.54 11.92 1.60
CA SER A 9 5.24 10.68 1.28
C SER A 9 5.44 9.90 2.58
N THR A 10 5.06 8.63 2.58
CA THR A 10 5.23 7.71 3.71
C THR A 10 6.15 6.59 3.30
N PHE A 11 7.17 6.35 4.12
CA PHE A 11 8.06 5.20 4.03
C PHE A 11 7.68 4.21 5.14
N ALA A 12 7.39 2.97 4.77
CA ALA A 12 6.96 1.95 5.72
C ALA A 12 7.43 0.55 5.32
N VAL A 13 7.60 -0.31 6.32
CA VAL A 13 7.66 -1.76 6.11
C VAL A 13 6.23 -2.28 6.28
N VAL A 14 5.75 -3.10 5.36
CA VAL A 14 4.37 -3.61 5.37
C VAL A 14 4.30 -5.05 4.91
N THR A 15 3.34 -5.81 5.46
CA THR A 15 2.99 -7.14 4.96
C THR A 15 1.77 -7.04 4.06
N VAL A 16 1.86 -7.58 2.85
CA VAL A 16 0.74 -7.63 1.90
C VAL A 16 -0.22 -8.71 2.34
N LEU A 17 -1.46 -8.33 2.65
CA LEU A 17 -2.51 -9.28 3.04
C LEU A 17 -3.22 -9.82 1.81
N GLU A 18 -3.52 -8.92 0.88
CA GLU A 18 -4.29 -9.20 -0.32
C GLU A 18 -3.90 -8.22 -1.42
N LYS A 19 -4.08 -8.64 -2.67
CA LYS A 19 -4.02 -7.78 -3.85
C LYS A 19 -5.19 -8.07 -4.75
N ASP A 20 -5.76 -7.02 -5.33
CA ASP A 20 -6.90 -7.13 -6.23
C ASP A 20 -6.91 -5.94 -7.20
N ARG A 21 -7.95 -5.83 -8.02
CA ARG A 21 -8.20 -4.71 -8.93
C ARG A 21 -9.53 -4.05 -8.60
N SER A 22 -9.55 -2.73 -8.72
CA SER A 22 -10.77 -1.95 -8.58
C SER A 22 -11.73 -2.26 -9.71
N GLU A 23 -12.98 -2.63 -9.39
CA GLU A 23 -14.03 -2.84 -10.39
C GLU A 23 -14.38 -1.53 -11.14
N GLU A 24 -14.20 -0.38 -10.50
CA GLU A 24 -14.63 0.92 -11.05
C GLU A 24 -13.71 1.44 -12.15
N ASN A 25 -12.40 1.18 -12.05
CA ASN A 25 -11.41 1.76 -12.96
C ASN A 25 -10.30 0.77 -13.40
N GLY A 26 -10.35 -0.48 -12.94
CA GLY A 26 -9.37 -1.52 -13.29
C GLY A 26 -7.99 -1.35 -12.67
N GLU A 27 -7.78 -0.34 -11.81
CA GLU A 27 -6.48 -0.09 -11.17
C GLU A 27 -6.17 -1.19 -10.13
N GLY A 28 -4.93 -1.68 -10.15
CA GLY A 28 -4.46 -2.63 -9.16
C GLY A 28 -4.27 -1.97 -7.80
N TYR A 29 -4.58 -2.68 -6.72
CA TYR A 29 -4.28 -2.24 -5.37
C TYR A 29 -3.82 -3.41 -4.50
N ILE A 30 -3.17 -3.06 -3.39
CA ILE A 30 -2.79 -3.98 -2.33
C ILE A 30 -3.41 -3.51 -1.01
N ILE A 31 -3.79 -4.47 -0.18
CA ILE A 31 -4.19 -4.25 1.20
C ILE A 31 -3.03 -4.68 2.08
N VAL A 32 -2.58 -3.79 2.94
CA VAL A 32 -1.38 -4.01 3.76
C VAL A 32 -1.64 -3.74 5.23
N ALA A 33 -0.82 -4.35 6.09
CA ALA A 33 -0.78 -4.09 7.52
C ALA A 33 0.68 -3.96 8.01
N PRO A 34 0.92 -3.44 9.22
CA PRO A 34 2.26 -3.44 9.82
C PRO A 34 2.86 -4.85 9.88
N PRO A 35 4.20 -4.99 9.81
CA PRO A 35 4.85 -6.28 9.83
C PRO A 35 4.58 -6.96 11.18
N ASN A 36 4.32 -8.27 11.14
CA ASN A 36 3.93 -9.08 12.31
C ASN A 36 2.59 -8.69 12.95
N ALA A 37 1.74 -7.94 12.25
CA ALA A 37 0.35 -7.76 12.66
C ALA A 37 -0.33 -9.13 12.75
N ASP A 38 -0.93 -9.42 13.90
CA ASP A 38 -1.77 -10.60 14.08
C ASP A 38 -3.13 -10.36 13.41
N VAL A 39 -3.18 -10.52 12.09
CA VAL A 39 -4.34 -10.20 11.25
C VAL A 39 -5.62 -10.96 11.62
N SER A 40 -5.54 -11.94 12.53
CA SER A 40 -6.71 -12.61 13.11
C SER A 40 -7.44 -11.75 14.17
N LYS A 41 -6.80 -10.70 14.69
CA LYS A 41 -7.41 -9.79 15.65
C LYS A 41 -8.15 -8.66 14.93
N LYS A 42 -9.40 -8.44 15.35
CA LYS A 42 -10.30 -7.38 14.89
C LYS A 42 -9.66 -5.98 14.83
N TYR A 43 -8.77 -5.66 15.77
CA TYR A 43 -8.03 -4.39 15.78
C TYR A 43 -7.24 -4.14 14.48
N TRP A 44 -6.67 -5.20 13.90
CA TRP A 44 -5.92 -5.09 12.65
C TRP A 44 -6.79 -5.09 11.40
N GLU A 45 -8.12 -5.25 11.51
CA GLU A 45 -9.03 -5.00 10.38
C GLU A 45 -9.19 -3.49 10.12
N GLU A 46 -9.15 -2.67 11.16
CA GLU A 46 -9.28 -1.21 11.09
C GLU A 46 -7.97 -0.52 10.64
N GLU A 47 -6.83 -1.14 10.90
CA GLU A 47 -5.49 -0.63 10.54
C GLU A 47 -5.03 -1.04 9.12
N LYS A 48 -5.87 -1.76 8.36
CA LYS A 48 -5.55 -2.14 6.98
C LYS A 48 -5.51 -0.89 6.10
N SER A 49 -4.41 -0.72 5.38
CA SER A 49 -4.24 0.37 4.43
C SER A 49 -4.34 -0.15 2.99
N LYS A 50 -5.10 0.55 2.15
CA LYS A 50 -5.19 0.27 0.71
C LYS A 50 -4.21 1.17 -0.03
N ILE A 51 -3.29 0.57 -0.80
CA ILE A 51 -2.32 1.29 -1.64
C ILE A 51 -2.56 0.93 -3.10
N TYR A 52 -2.81 1.93 -3.93
CA TYR A 52 -3.03 1.78 -5.37
C TYR A 52 -1.71 1.71 -6.14
N ILE A 53 -1.69 0.87 -7.17
CA ILE A 53 -0.52 0.57 -7.99
C ILE A 53 -0.86 0.83 -9.44
N LYS A 54 -0.22 1.85 -10.01
CA LYS A 54 -0.45 2.26 -11.40
C LYS A 54 0.24 1.36 -12.42
N GLU A 55 1.38 0.79 -12.03
CA GLU A 55 2.21 -0.01 -12.92
C GLU A 55 1.86 -1.49 -12.82
N THR A 56 1.22 -2.04 -13.86
CA THR A 56 0.79 -3.44 -13.91
C THR A 56 1.94 -4.43 -13.69
N MET A 57 3.13 -4.11 -14.20
CA MET A 57 4.32 -4.96 -14.01
C MET A 57 4.70 -5.05 -12.53
N VAL A 58 4.66 -3.94 -11.80
CA VAL A 58 4.93 -3.91 -10.35
C VAL A 58 3.87 -4.72 -9.61
N TRP A 59 2.58 -4.52 -9.92
CA TRP A 59 1.48 -5.28 -9.29
C TRP A 59 1.61 -6.80 -9.49
N ASN A 60 2.10 -7.24 -10.66
CA ASN A 60 2.31 -8.65 -10.95
C ASN A 60 3.41 -9.29 -10.06
N LEU A 61 4.41 -8.52 -9.64
CA LEU A 61 5.55 -9.00 -8.84
C LEU A 61 5.26 -9.05 -7.33
N ILE A 62 4.14 -8.49 -6.89
CA ILE A 62 3.76 -8.48 -5.48
C ILE A 62 3.02 -9.77 -5.13
N GLU A 63 3.39 -10.38 -4.01
CA GLU A 63 2.81 -11.62 -3.51
C GLU A 63 2.11 -11.40 -2.16
N ASN A 64 1.02 -12.12 -1.94
CA ASN A 64 0.32 -12.12 -0.66
C ASN A 64 1.18 -12.81 0.41
N GLY A 65 1.12 -12.31 1.65
CA GLY A 65 1.87 -12.80 2.81
C GLY A 65 3.34 -12.39 2.85
N LYS A 66 3.85 -11.69 1.82
CA LYS A 66 5.22 -11.19 1.79
C LYS A 66 5.34 -9.79 2.39
N THR A 67 6.52 -9.51 2.93
CA THR A 67 6.85 -8.21 3.52
C THR A 67 7.67 -7.39 2.53
N TYR A 68 7.33 -6.11 2.41
CA TYR A 68 7.96 -5.17 1.51
C TYR A 68 8.28 -3.87 2.24
N VAL A 69 9.34 -3.22 1.78
CA VAL A 69 9.60 -1.81 2.06
C VAL A 69 8.89 -1.01 0.98
N VAL A 70 8.00 -0.10 1.36
CA VAL A 70 7.19 0.70 0.44
C VAL A 70 7.37 2.19 0.70
N THR A 71 7.42 2.95 -0.39
CA THR A 71 7.19 4.39 -0.40
C THR A 71 5.88 4.66 -1.11
N TYR A 72 4.95 5.36 -0.47
CA TYR A 72 3.69 5.76 -1.08
C TYR A 72 3.31 7.19 -0.74
N GLU A 73 2.59 7.84 -1.65
CA GLU A 73 2.06 9.17 -1.43
C GLU A 73 0.58 9.08 -1.07
N THR A 74 0.18 9.75 0.00
CA THR A 74 -1.23 9.89 0.33
C THR A 74 -1.75 11.24 -0.19
N LYS A 75 -2.70 11.16 -1.11
CA LYS A 75 -3.40 12.32 -1.65
C LYS A 75 -4.38 12.89 -0.63
N ARG A 76 -4.80 14.14 -0.85
CA ARG A 76 -5.79 14.83 0.01
C ARG A 76 -7.13 14.08 0.19
N ASN A 77 -7.50 13.24 -0.77
CA ASN A 77 -8.71 12.41 -0.69
C ASN A 77 -8.50 11.08 0.07
N GLY A 78 -7.35 10.91 0.74
CA GLY A 78 -7.00 9.70 1.49
C GLY A 78 -6.51 8.54 0.62
N VAL A 79 -6.42 8.73 -0.70
CA VAL A 79 -5.93 7.68 -1.61
C VAL A 79 -4.41 7.61 -1.54
N SER A 80 -3.89 6.45 -1.12
CA SER A 80 -2.47 6.14 -1.14
C SER A 80 -2.06 5.53 -2.47
N ILE A 81 -1.01 6.07 -3.09
CA ILE A 81 -0.47 5.61 -4.38
C ILE A 81 0.97 5.18 -4.19
N LEU A 82 1.28 3.97 -4.61
CA LEU A 82 2.62 3.42 -4.56
C LEU A 82 3.58 4.23 -5.44
N LYS A 83 4.76 4.55 -4.90
CA LYS A 83 5.87 5.17 -5.61
C LYS A 83 7.02 4.21 -5.79
N GLU A 84 7.39 3.52 -4.73
CA GLU A 84 8.50 2.56 -4.74
C GLU A 84 8.14 1.35 -3.88
N ILE A 85 8.65 0.18 -4.27
CA ILE A 85 8.49 -1.06 -3.52
C ILE A 85 9.73 -1.94 -3.69
N GLU A 86 10.20 -2.50 -2.59
CA GLU A 86 11.28 -3.48 -2.57
C GLU A 86 10.94 -4.64 -1.62
N ASN A 87 11.32 -5.85 -2.01
CA ASN A 87 11.14 -7.02 -1.14
C ASN A 87 12.06 -6.91 0.08
N ALA A 88 11.49 -7.06 1.28
CA ALA A 88 12.23 -6.86 2.53
C ALA A 88 13.08 -8.07 2.94
N ASP A 89 12.88 -9.25 2.32
CA ASP A 89 13.57 -10.50 2.65
C ASP A 89 14.88 -10.70 1.82
N LYS A 90 15.45 -9.62 1.27
CA LYS A 90 16.71 -9.67 0.51
C LYS A 90 17.95 -9.83 1.39
#